data_AF-A0A2X3K7Q2-F1
#
_entry.id   AF-A0A2X3K7Q2-F1
#
_cell.length_a   1.000
_cell.length_b   1.000
_cell.length_c   1.000
_cell.angle_alpha   90.00
_cell.angle_beta   90.00
_cell.angle_gamma   90.00
#
_symmetry.space_group_name_H-M   'P 1'
#
loop_
_entity.id
_entity.type
_entity.pdbx_description
1 polymer ?
#
loop_
_entity_poly.entity_id
_entity_poly.type
_entity_poly.pdbx_seq_one_letter_code
_entity_poly.pdbx_strand_id
1 'polypeptide(L)'
;MRQKETTATTRFSLLPGSITRFFLLLIIVLLVTMGVMVQSAVNAWLKDKSYQIVDITHAIQKRVDTWRYVTWQIYDNIAATTSPSSGEGLQETRLKQDVYYLEKPRRKTEALIFGSHDNSTLEMTQRMSTYLDTLWGAENVPWSMYYLNGQDNSLVLISTLPLKDLTSGFKESTVSDIVDSRRAEMLQQANALDERESFSNMRRLAWQNGHYFTLRTTFNQPGHLATVVAFDLPINDLIPPGMPLDSFRLEPDATATGDNDNEKEGTDSVSIHFNSTKIEISSALNSTDMRLVWQVPYGTLLLDTLQNILLPLLLNIGLLALALFGYTTFRHFSSRSTESLPSTAVNNELRILRAINEEIVSLLPLGLLVHDQESNRTVISNKIADHLLPHLNLQKHHHHGGTASGDYSGDDQ
;
A
#
# COMPACT_ATOMS: atom_id res chain seq x y z
N MET A 1 -56.61 43.61 18.19
CA MET A 1 -56.22 43.43 16.77
C MET A 1 -55.44 44.69 16.38
N ARG A 2 -54.18 44.71 15.93
CA ARG A 2 -53.44 43.80 15.06
C ARG A 2 -51.95 44.08 15.32
N GLN A 3 -51.22 43.16 15.93
CA GLN A 3 -49.75 43.22 16.00
C GLN A 3 -49.22 42.93 14.59
N LYS A 4 -48.44 43.86 14.04
CA LYS A 4 -47.78 43.71 12.75
C LYS A 4 -46.45 43.01 13.01
N GLU A 5 -46.42 41.70 12.79
CA GLU A 5 -45.20 40.91 12.75
C GLU A 5 -44.24 41.48 11.70
N THR A 6 -43.12 42.04 12.15
CA THR A 6 -41.97 42.29 11.30
C THR A 6 -41.18 40.99 11.20
N THR A 7 -41.50 40.17 10.20
CA THR A 7 -40.64 39.09 9.75
C THR A 7 -39.36 39.70 9.19
N ALA A 8 -38.30 39.71 10.01
CA ALA A 8 -36.93 39.89 9.53
C ALA A 8 -36.61 38.69 8.63
N THR A 9 -36.92 38.83 7.35
CA THR A 9 -36.38 37.97 6.30
C THR A 9 -34.90 38.32 6.19
N THR A 10 -34.07 37.59 6.92
CA THR A 10 -32.63 37.51 6.71
C THR A 10 -32.42 36.91 5.32
N ARG A 11 -32.62 37.72 4.28
CA ARG A 11 -32.23 37.38 2.92
C ARG A 11 -30.72 37.24 2.98
N PHE A 12 -30.22 36.01 2.87
CA PHE A 12 -28.83 35.73 2.54
C PHE A 12 -28.51 36.51 1.28
N SER A 13 -27.97 37.72 1.44
CA SER A 13 -27.45 38.52 0.35
C SER A 13 -26.18 37.83 -0.10
N LEU A 14 -26.34 36.97 -1.10
CA LEU A 14 -25.26 36.37 -1.89
C LEU A 14 -24.55 37.50 -2.65
N LEU A 15 -23.75 38.28 -1.93
CA LEU A 15 -22.78 39.19 -2.55
C LEU A 15 -21.89 38.34 -3.49
N PRO A 16 -21.61 38.78 -4.73
CA PRO A 16 -20.81 38.00 -5.68
C PRO A 16 -19.45 37.53 -5.13
N GLY A 17 -18.89 38.30 -4.17
CA GLY A 17 -17.67 37.95 -3.46
C GLY A 17 -17.78 36.84 -2.41
N SER A 18 -18.97 36.51 -1.89
CA SER A 18 -19.14 35.38 -0.95
C SER A 18 -19.25 34.05 -1.68
N ILE A 19 -19.97 33.99 -2.81
CA ILE A 19 -20.12 32.79 -3.66
C ILE A 19 -18.76 32.28 -4.14
N THR A 20 -17.90 33.17 -4.64
CA THR A 20 -16.56 32.79 -5.12
C THR A 20 -15.66 32.22 -4.01
N ARG A 21 -15.82 32.70 -2.77
CA ARG A 21 -15.15 32.14 -1.58
C ARG A 21 -15.67 30.75 -1.22
N PHE A 22 -16.97 30.49 -1.37
CA PHE A 22 -17.53 29.14 -1.18
C PHE A 22 -17.00 28.14 -2.20
N PHE A 23 -16.88 28.52 -3.48
CA PHE A 23 -16.25 27.67 -4.50
C PHE A 23 -14.77 27.41 -4.21
N LEU A 24 -14.02 28.41 -3.74
CA LEU A 24 -12.62 28.25 -3.35
C LEU A 24 -12.49 27.28 -2.16
N LEU A 25 -13.31 27.44 -1.12
CA LEU A 25 -13.36 26.51 0.00
C LEU A 25 -13.74 25.10 -0.44
N LEU A 26 -14.72 24.95 -1.34
CA LEU A 26 -15.12 23.66 -1.90
C LEU A 26 -13.94 22.99 -2.64
N ILE A 27 -13.19 23.74 -3.47
CA ILE A 27 -11.99 23.23 -4.16
C ILE A 27 -10.95 22.74 -3.14
N ILE A 28 -10.67 23.53 -2.10
CA ILE A 28 -9.72 23.13 -1.04
C ILE A 28 -10.19 21.84 -0.36
N VAL A 29 -11.47 21.77 0.01
CA VAL A 29 -12.06 20.58 0.65
C VAL A 29 -11.90 19.36 -0.27
N LEU A 30 -12.17 19.49 -1.57
CA LEU A 30 -12.05 18.38 -2.52
C LEU A 30 -10.59 17.90 -2.72
N LEU A 31 -9.63 18.82 -2.66
CA LEU A 31 -8.21 18.46 -2.69
C LEU A 31 -7.80 17.72 -1.41
N VAL A 32 -8.27 18.19 -0.24
CA VAL A 32 -8.02 17.52 1.05
C VAL A 32 -8.66 16.13 1.07
N THR A 33 -9.91 15.99 0.61
CA THR A 33 -10.57 14.68 0.53
C THR A 33 -9.85 13.73 -0.42
N MET A 34 -9.30 14.23 -1.53
CA MET A 34 -8.47 13.42 -2.44
C MET A 34 -7.21 12.90 -1.75
N GLY A 35 -6.49 13.76 -1.00
CA GLY A 35 -5.31 13.35 -0.24
C GLY A 35 -5.62 12.30 0.82
N VAL A 36 -6.68 12.52 1.60
CA VAL A 36 -7.13 11.57 2.64
C VAL A 36 -7.58 10.24 2.03
N MET A 37 -8.24 10.27 0.87
CA MET A 37 -8.67 9.06 0.17
C MET A 37 -7.47 8.21 -0.27
N VAL A 38 -6.45 8.82 -0.87
CA VAL A 38 -5.22 8.11 -1.26
C VAL A 38 -4.50 7.55 -0.04
N GLN A 39 -4.31 8.35 1.01
CA GLN A 39 -3.66 7.90 2.25
C GLN A 39 -4.43 6.73 2.89
N SER A 40 -5.76 6.81 2.94
CA SER A 40 -6.62 5.76 3.48
C SER A 40 -6.49 4.47 2.67
N ALA A 41 -6.50 4.56 1.35
CA ALA A 41 -6.38 3.39 0.47
C ALA A 41 -5.01 2.71 0.58
N VAL A 42 -3.93 3.49 0.64
CA VAL A 42 -2.58 2.97 0.86
C VAL A 42 -2.49 2.26 2.21
N ASN A 43 -3.02 2.87 3.27
CA ASN A 43 -3.02 2.28 4.61
C ASN A 43 -3.87 1.00 4.68
N ALA A 44 -5.04 0.99 4.04
CA ALA A 44 -5.91 -0.18 3.96
C ALA A 44 -5.21 -1.33 3.22
N TRP A 45 -4.55 -1.05 2.10
CA TRP A 45 -3.77 -2.04 1.35
C TRP A 45 -2.60 -2.58 2.17
N LEU A 46 -1.83 -1.72 2.85
CA LEU A 46 -0.72 -2.14 3.70
C LEU A 46 -1.19 -3.04 4.84
N LYS A 47 -2.32 -2.70 5.49
CA LYS A 47 -2.90 -3.53 6.56
C LYS A 47 -3.41 -4.86 6.03
N ASP A 48 -4.13 -4.88 4.92
CA ASP A 48 -4.62 -6.10 4.29
C ASP A 48 -3.48 -7.07 3.96
N LYS A 49 -2.41 -6.57 3.33
CA LYS A 49 -1.23 -7.39 3.00
C LYS A 49 -0.45 -7.81 4.25
N SER A 50 -0.33 -6.94 5.24
CA SER A 50 0.28 -7.26 6.54
C SER A 50 -0.44 -8.42 7.22
N TYR A 51 -1.77 -8.40 7.28
CA TYR A 51 -2.54 -9.50 7.89
C TYR A 51 -2.38 -10.80 7.12
N GLN A 52 -2.43 -10.76 5.78
CA GLN A 52 -2.20 -11.95 4.97
C GLN A 52 -0.80 -12.55 5.20
N ILE A 53 0.23 -11.72 5.37
CA ILE A 53 1.59 -12.20 5.65
C ILE A 53 1.67 -12.85 7.03
N VAL A 54 1.05 -12.26 8.04
CA VAL A 54 0.95 -12.85 9.38
C VAL A 54 0.25 -14.20 9.33
N ASP A 55 -0.87 -14.31 8.62
CA ASP A 55 -1.60 -15.57 8.45
C ASP A 55 -0.73 -16.64 7.77
N ILE A 56 0.02 -16.26 6.72
CA ILE A 56 0.97 -17.17 6.05
C ILE A 56 2.08 -17.58 7.01
N THR A 57 2.64 -16.65 7.78
CA THR A 57 3.69 -16.93 8.77
C THR A 57 3.20 -17.93 9.81
N HIS A 58 2.00 -17.75 10.35
CA HIS A 58 1.39 -18.70 11.30
C HIS A 58 1.15 -20.07 10.66
N ALA A 59 0.70 -20.10 9.41
CA ALA A 59 0.49 -21.36 8.69
C ALA A 59 1.80 -22.11 8.41
N ILE A 60 2.87 -21.38 8.05
CA ILE A 60 4.23 -21.94 7.89
C ILE A 60 4.73 -22.46 9.23
N GLN A 61 4.58 -21.70 10.31
CA GLN A 61 5.00 -22.09 11.66
C GLN A 61 4.31 -23.39 12.08
N LYS A 62 2.98 -23.47 11.94
CA LYS A 62 2.22 -24.69 12.24
C LYS A 62 2.69 -25.90 11.42
N ARG A 63 3.05 -25.68 10.15
CA ARG A 63 3.62 -26.71 9.29
C ARG A 63 4.98 -27.16 9.82
N VAL A 64 5.88 -26.23 10.11
CA VAL A 64 7.20 -26.54 10.70
C VAL A 64 7.05 -27.37 11.98
N ASP A 65 6.15 -26.99 12.89
CA ASP A 65 5.93 -27.73 14.14
C ASP A 65 5.41 -29.15 13.90
N THR A 66 4.52 -29.32 12.93
CA THR A 66 4.01 -30.64 12.53
C THR A 66 5.13 -31.54 12.01
N TRP A 67 5.99 -31.01 11.13
CA TRP A 67 7.10 -31.78 10.56
C TRP A 67 8.26 -32.00 11.54
N ARG A 68 8.52 -31.05 12.43
CA ARG A 68 9.45 -31.21 13.55
C ARG A 68 9.01 -32.38 14.43
N TYR A 69 7.73 -32.42 14.81
CA TYR A 69 7.17 -33.54 15.58
C TYR A 69 7.36 -34.88 14.85
N VAL A 70 7.04 -34.94 13.55
CA VAL A 70 7.20 -36.17 12.76
C VAL A 70 8.65 -36.58 12.66
N THR A 71 9.57 -35.63 12.49
CA THR A 71 11.02 -35.89 12.40
C THR A 71 11.50 -36.62 13.66
N TRP A 72 11.07 -36.14 14.83
CA TRP A 72 11.33 -36.81 16.11
C TRP A 72 10.71 -38.20 16.19
N GLN A 73 9.46 -38.37 15.74
CA GLN A 73 8.81 -39.69 15.74
C GLN A 73 9.53 -40.70 14.84
N ILE A 74 9.99 -40.27 13.66
CA ILE A 74 10.73 -41.13 12.74
C ILE A 74 12.06 -41.54 13.34
N TYR A 75 12.79 -40.60 13.93
CA TYR A 75 14.09 -40.91 14.51
C TYR A 75 13.98 -41.81 15.75
N ASP A 76 13.13 -41.46 16.71
CA ASP A 76 13.07 -42.15 18.01
C ASP A 76 12.32 -43.49 17.93
N ASN A 77 11.19 -43.53 17.24
CA ASN A 77 10.32 -44.72 17.25
C ASN A 77 10.53 -45.65 16.07
N ILE A 78 11.07 -45.16 14.94
CA ILE A 78 11.14 -45.95 13.69
C ILE A 78 12.57 -46.31 13.36
N ALA A 79 13.47 -45.34 13.38
CA ALA A 79 14.89 -45.52 13.08
C ALA A 79 15.64 -46.24 14.20
N ALA A 80 15.39 -45.87 15.46
CA ALA A 80 16.10 -46.48 16.60
C ALA A 80 15.58 -47.88 16.98
N THR A 81 14.44 -48.31 16.42
CA THR A 81 13.85 -49.62 16.71
C THR A 81 14.60 -50.73 15.97
N THR A 82 15.50 -51.42 16.68
CA THR A 82 16.30 -52.55 16.19
C THR A 82 15.58 -53.90 16.19
N SER A 83 14.31 -53.95 16.59
CA SER A 83 13.53 -55.19 16.58
C SER A 83 13.35 -55.67 15.14
N PRO A 84 13.84 -56.86 14.73
CA PRO A 84 13.64 -57.37 13.39
C PRO A 84 12.15 -57.65 13.19
N SER A 85 11.52 -56.92 12.28
CA SER A 85 10.22 -57.31 11.73
C SER A 85 10.54 -58.40 10.72
N SER A 86 9.95 -59.58 10.87
CA SER A 86 10.07 -60.68 9.90
C SER A 86 9.99 -60.13 8.47
N GLY A 87 11.14 -60.07 7.80
CA GLY A 87 11.36 -59.45 6.49
C GLY A 87 10.72 -60.24 5.35
N GLU A 88 9.41 -60.48 5.48
CA GLU A 88 8.62 -61.20 4.49
C GLU A 88 8.39 -60.29 3.28
N GLY A 89 9.24 -60.43 2.26
CA GLY A 89 9.01 -59.85 0.93
C GLY A 89 9.64 -58.48 0.67
N LEU A 90 10.74 -58.14 1.36
CA LEU A 90 11.58 -57.00 0.95
C LEU A 90 12.15 -57.27 -0.44
N GLN A 91 11.61 -56.59 -1.44
CA GLN A 91 12.10 -56.63 -2.81
C GLN A 91 12.75 -55.29 -3.14
N GLU A 92 14.05 -55.32 -3.44
CA GLU A 92 14.76 -54.18 -3.97
C GLU A 92 15.03 -54.37 -5.46
N THR A 93 14.85 -53.31 -6.23
CA THR A 93 15.22 -53.26 -7.64
C THR A 93 16.35 -52.25 -7.79
N ARG A 94 17.52 -52.72 -8.21
CA ARG A 94 18.66 -51.84 -8.49
C ARG A 94 18.38 -51.05 -9.76
N LEU A 95 18.28 -49.73 -9.63
CA LEU A 95 18.09 -48.83 -10.77
C LEU A 95 19.45 -48.45 -11.41
N LYS A 96 20.46 -48.16 -10.58
CA LYS A 96 21.80 -47.74 -11.01
C LYS A 96 22.88 -48.30 -10.07
N GLN A 97 24.15 -48.05 -10.40
CA GLN A 97 25.22 -48.18 -9.43
C GLN A 97 24.92 -47.27 -8.23
N ASP A 98 24.90 -47.87 -7.04
CA ASP A 98 24.63 -47.22 -5.75
C ASP A 98 23.27 -46.52 -5.64
N VAL A 99 22.27 -46.92 -6.45
CA VAL A 99 20.88 -46.47 -6.33
C VAL A 99 19.93 -47.66 -6.36
N TYR A 100 19.19 -47.83 -5.27
CA TYR A 100 18.29 -48.95 -5.04
C TYR A 100 16.87 -48.44 -4.83
N TYR A 101 15.91 -49.04 -5.53
CA TYR A 101 14.49 -48.75 -5.37
C TYR A 101 13.83 -49.81 -4.50
N LEU A 102 13.12 -49.37 -3.47
CA LEU A 102 12.38 -50.27 -2.60
C LEU A 102 10.99 -50.54 -3.19
N GLU A 103 10.74 -51.79 -3.58
CA GLU A 103 9.41 -52.21 -4.02
C GLU A 103 8.52 -52.47 -2.82
N LYS A 104 7.32 -51.88 -2.84
CA LYS A 104 6.35 -52.03 -1.76
C LYS A 104 4.93 -52.21 -2.29
N PRO A 105 4.06 -52.90 -1.53
CA PRO A 105 2.69 -53.17 -1.96
C PRO A 105 1.82 -51.90 -2.05
N ARG A 106 2.12 -50.85 -1.27
CA ARG A 106 1.41 -49.55 -1.33
C ARG A 106 2.25 -48.50 -2.05
N ARG A 107 1.78 -47.97 -3.18
CA ARG A 107 2.54 -47.04 -4.04
C ARG A 107 2.22 -45.55 -3.83
N LYS A 108 1.89 -45.11 -2.62
CA LYS A 108 1.60 -43.68 -2.38
C LYS A 108 2.87 -42.84 -2.29
N THR A 109 3.84 -43.31 -1.50
CA THR A 109 5.20 -42.79 -1.53
C THR A 109 6.10 -43.73 -2.34
N GLU A 110 7.27 -43.27 -2.75
CA GLU A 110 8.33 -44.06 -3.33
C GLU A 110 9.60 -43.84 -2.50
N ALA A 111 10.41 -44.89 -2.35
CA ALA A 111 11.62 -44.84 -1.55
C ALA A 111 12.84 -45.29 -2.38
N LEU A 112 13.87 -44.46 -2.38
CA LEU A 112 15.16 -44.69 -3.01
C LEU A 112 16.26 -44.67 -1.96
N ILE A 113 17.22 -45.58 -2.07
CA ILE A 113 18.41 -45.64 -1.23
C ILE A 113 19.63 -45.35 -2.11
N PHE A 114 20.43 -44.38 -1.69
CA PHE A 114 21.66 -43.95 -2.35
C PHE A 114 22.87 -44.34 -1.50
N GLY A 115 23.84 -45.01 -2.14
CA GLY A 115 25.04 -45.52 -1.48
C GLY A 115 24.98 -47.00 -1.10
N SER A 116 26.10 -47.48 -0.55
CA SER A 116 26.16 -48.81 0.07
C SER A 116 25.29 -48.81 1.32
N HIS A 117 24.47 -49.85 1.47
CA HIS A 117 23.57 -50.00 2.61
C HIS A 117 23.53 -51.47 3.04
N ASP A 118 23.08 -51.71 4.26
CA ASP A 118 22.87 -53.03 4.82
C ASP A 118 21.37 -53.39 4.87
N ASN A 119 21.06 -54.63 5.24
CA ASN A 119 19.67 -55.08 5.34
C ASN A 119 18.88 -54.31 6.43
N SER A 120 19.55 -53.77 7.45
CA SER A 120 18.89 -52.97 8.48
C SER A 120 18.39 -51.63 7.92
N THR A 121 19.19 -50.97 7.07
CA THR A 121 18.79 -49.76 6.36
C THR A 121 17.61 -49.99 5.43
N LEU A 122 17.55 -51.17 4.79
CA LEU A 122 16.42 -51.56 3.94
C LEU A 122 15.12 -51.73 4.77
N GLU A 123 15.17 -52.47 5.87
CA GLU A 123 14.04 -52.64 6.80
C GLU A 123 13.57 -51.31 7.37
N MET A 124 14.52 -50.47 7.79
CA MET A 124 14.26 -49.13 8.31
C MET A 124 13.58 -48.22 7.28
N THR A 125 14.08 -48.21 6.03
CA THR A 125 13.47 -47.47 4.93
C THR A 125 12.04 -47.92 4.67
N GLN A 126 11.77 -49.23 4.73
CA GLN A 126 10.42 -49.78 4.58
C GLN A 126 9.48 -49.28 5.69
N ARG A 127 9.93 -49.28 6.95
CA ARG A 127 9.13 -48.80 8.08
C ARG A 127 8.84 -47.31 7.99
N MET A 128 9.86 -46.50 7.68
CA MET A 128 9.68 -45.06 7.46
C MET A 128 8.67 -44.80 6.34
N SER A 129 8.86 -45.45 5.20
CA SER A 129 7.94 -45.33 4.06
C SER A 129 6.51 -45.73 4.44
N THR A 130 6.32 -46.82 5.20
CA THR A 130 4.99 -47.30 5.60
C THR A 130 4.30 -46.36 6.61
N TYR A 131 5.09 -45.80 7.53
CA TYR A 131 4.61 -44.79 8.47
C TYR A 131 4.18 -43.52 7.74
N LEU A 132 4.99 -43.03 6.81
CA LEU A 132 4.68 -41.86 6.00
C LEU A 132 3.47 -42.09 5.08
N ASP A 133 3.33 -43.29 4.49
CA ASP A 133 2.13 -43.68 3.74
C ASP A 133 0.86 -43.64 4.60
N THR A 134 0.97 -43.89 5.91
CA THR A 134 -0.17 -43.89 6.83
C THR A 134 -0.51 -42.48 7.30
N LEU A 135 0.51 -41.69 7.69
CA LEU A 135 0.33 -40.30 8.13
C LEU A 135 -0.22 -39.41 7.00
N TRP A 136 0.37 -39.53 5.81
CA TRP A 136 0.09 -38.66 4.67
C TRP A 136 -0.66 -39.34 3.54
N GLY A 137 -1.17 -40.55 3.78
CA GLY A 137 -1.95 -41.28 2.79
C GLY A 137 -3.15 -40.51 2.27
N ALA A 138 -3.71 -39.55 3.01
CA ALA A 138 -4.86 -38.77 2.57
C ALA A 138 -4.49 -37.41 1.94
N GLU A 139 -3.23 -36.97 2.00
CA GLU A 139 -2.82 -35.62 1.62
C GLU A 139 -2.25 -35.60 0.19
N ASN A 140 -2.68 -34.64 -0.62
CA ASN A 140 -2.30 -34.54 -2.04
C ASN A 140 -1.08 -33.61 -2.28
N VAL A 141 -0.49 -33.08 -1.21
CA VAL A 141 0.62 -32.15 -1.29
C VAL A 141 1.92 -32.92 -1.58
N PRO A 142 2.68 -32.55 -2.63
CA PRO A 142 3.94 -33.22 -2.94
C PRO A 142 5.00 -32.86 -1.89
N TRP A 143 5.64 -33.86 -1.29
CA TRP A 143 6.71 -33.66 -0.32
C TRP A 143 7.83 -34.66 -0.54
N SER A 144 9.03 -34.33 -0.07
CA SER A 144 10.18 -35.22 -0.08
C SER A 144 10.92 -35.16 1.24
N MET A 145 11.25 -36.34 1.75
CA MET A 145 12.07 -36.56 2.94
C MET A 145 13.41 -37.13 2.50
N TYR A 146 14.47 -36.64 3.12
CA TYR A 146 15.82 -37.18 3.02
C TYR A 146 16.28 -37.62 4.41
N TYR A 147 16.87 -38.80 4.48
CA TYR A 147 17.44 -39.34 5.70
C TYR A 147 18.88 -39.73 5.43
N LEU A 148 19.82 -39.02 6.05
CA LEU A 148 21.24 -39.33 5.98
C LEU A 148 21.61 -40.13 7.22
N ASN A 149 21.94 -41.40 7.02
CA ASN A 149 22.34 -42.29 8.10
C ASN A 149 23.79 -41.99 8.53
N GLY A 150 23.99 -41.66 9.81
CA GLY A 150 25.31 -41.39 10.37
C GLY A 150 26.24 -42.60 10.48
N GLN A 151 25.71 -43.83 10.42
CA GLN A 151 26.49 -45.05 10.61
C GLN A 151 27.16 -45.54 9.31
N ASP A 152 26.41 -45.60 8.21
CA ASP A 152 26.89 -46.11 6.91
C ASP A 152 26.98 -45.03 5.81
N ASN A 153 26.61 -43.77 6.14
CA ASN A 153 26.56 -42.65 5.20
C ASN A 153 25.61 -42.93 4.01
N SER A 154 24.65 -43.84 4.15
CA SER A 154 23.60 -44.02 3.15
C SER A 154 22.61 -42.85 3.20
N LEU A 155 22.11 -42.44 2.04
CA LEU A 155 21.08 -41.41 1.92
C LEU A 155 19.80 -42.05 1.40
N VAL A 156 18.74 -41.97 2.19
CA VAL A 156 17.42 -42.47 1.83
C VAL A 156 16.55 -41.28 1.41
N LEU A 157 15.91 -41.38 0.25
CA LEU A 157 14.92 -40.42 -0.24
C LEU A 157 13.55 -41.08 -0.26
N ILE A 158 12.60 -40.52 0.48
CA ILE A 158 11.19 -40.93 0.45
C ILE A 158 10.36 -39.75 -0.03
N SER A 159 9.55 -39.95 -1.07
CA SER A 159 8.73 -38.86 -1.62
C SER A 159 7.39 -39.37 -2.13
N THR A 160 6.39 -38.50 -2.18
CA THR A 160 5.13 -38.75 -2.91
C THR A 160 5.26 -38.55 -4.43
N LEU A 161 6.43 -38.08 -4.89
CA LEU A 161 6.74 -37.95 -6.32
C LEU A 161 7.00 -39.32 -6.96
N PRO A 162 6.70 -39.50 -8.25
CA PRO A 162 7.06 -40.71 -8.99
C PRO A 162 8.57 -40.72 -9.29
N LEU A 163 9.36 -41.06 -8.28
CA LEU A 163 10.83 -41.12 -8.31
C LEU A 163 11.35 -42.15 -9.33
N LYS A 164 10.62 -43.25 -9.55
CA LYS A 164 10.98 -44.29 -10.54
C LYS A 164 10.93 -43.77 -11.98
N ASP A 165 9.89 -43.01 -12.32
CA ASP A 165 9.74 -42.41 -13.65
C ASP A 165 10.70 -41.24 -13.83
N LEU A 166 11.00 -40.51 -12.75
CA LEU A 166 11.97 -39.43 -12.75
C LEU A 166 13.40 -39.90 -13.03
N THR A 167 13.80 -40.97 -12.36
CA THR A 167 15.15 -41.53 -12.47
C THR A 167 15.36 -42.25 -13.80
N SER A 168 14.28 -42.68 -14.47
CA SER A 168 14.33 -43.40 -15.76
C SER A 168 13.97 -42.58 -17.00
N GLY A 169 13.13 -41.55 -16.87
CA GLY A 169 12.50 -40.86 -18.01
C GLY A 169 12.86 -39.37 -18.20
N PHE A 170 13.29 -38.67 -17.15
CA PHE A 170 13.79 -37.28 -17.25
C PHE A 170 15.31 -37.28 -17.23
N LYS A 171 15.96 -36.33 -17.92
CA LYS A 171 17.42 -36.21 -18.06
C LYS A 171 18.11 -36.69 -16.77
N GLU A 172 18.72 -37.88 -16.86
CA GLU A 172 19.19 -38.72 -15.75
C GLU A 172 20.05 -37.98 -14.72
N SER A 173 20.66 -36.85 -15.12
CA SER A 173 21.45 -36.00 -14.24
C SER A 173 20.63 -35.24 -13.20
N THR A 174 19.41 -34.73 -13.50
CA THR A 174 18.81 -33.71 -12.62
C THR A 174 18.43 -34.22 -11.23
N VAL A 175 17.97 -35.47 -11.10
CA VAL A 175 17.63 -36.02 -9.77
C VAL A 175 18.89 -36.43 -9.02
N SER A 176 19.87 -37.03 -9.71
CA SER A 176 21.17 -37.35 -9.11
C SER A 176 21.85 -36.08 -8.61
N ASP A 177 21.90 -35.04 -9.43
CA ASP A 177 22.51 -33.74 -9.10
C ASP A 177 21.83 -33.11 -7.87
N ILE A 178 20.50 -33.19 -7.78
CA ILE A 178 19.74 -32.71 -6.61
C ILE A 178 20.10 -33.54 -5.38
N VAL A 179 20.08 -34.87 -5.47
CA VAL A 179 20.37 -35.77 -4.35
C VAL A 179 21.82 -35.61 -3.88
N ASP A 180 22.78 -35.50 -4.79
CA ASP A 180 24.20 -35.27 -4.48
C ASP A 180 24.40 -33.90 -3.82
N SER A 181 23.72 -32.86 -4.33
CA SER A 181 23.69 -31.55 -3.68
C SER A 181 23.07 -31.62 -2.28
N ARG A 182 21.98 -32.38 -2.09
CA ARG A 182 21.36 -32.56 -0.77
C ARG A 182 22.26 -33.31 0.19
N ARG A 183 22.91 -34.36 -0.28
CA ARG A 183 23.86 -35.13 0.50
C ARG A 183 24.99 -34.25 1.00
N ALA A 184 25.55 -33.40 0.13
CA ALA A 184 26.60 -32.46 0.50
C ALA A 184 26.15 -31.46 1.58
N GLU A 185 24.94 -30.88 1.42
CA GLU A 185 24.36 -29.97 2.43
C GLU A 185 24.13 -30.68 3.77
N MET A 186 23.57 -31.89 3.75
CA MET A 186 23.29 -32.67 4.97
C MET A 186 24.58 -33.12 5.65
N LEU A 187 25.62 -33.51 4.90
CA LEU A 187 26.94 -33.83 5.45
C LEU A 187 27.61 -32.61 6.07
N GLN A 188 27.46 -31.44 5.47
CA GLN A 188 27.96 -30.19 6.05
C GLN A 188 27.30 -29.93 7.40
N GLN A 189 25.98 -30.09 7.49
CA GLN A 189 25.26 -29.93 8.74
C GLN A 189 25.59 -31.01 9.77
N ALA A 190 25.79 -32.26 9.34
CA ALA A 190 26.20 -33.35 10.23
C ALA A 190 27.56 -33.08 10.92
N ASN A 191 28.42 -32.29 10.28
CA ASN A 191 29.69 -31.85 10.85
C ASN A 191 29.55 -30.61 11.75
N ALA A 192 28.47 -29.84 11.60
CA ALA A 192 28.16 -28.68 12.43
C ALA A 192 27.49 -29.15 13.74
N LEU A 193 28.31 -29.65 14.68
CA LEU A 193 27.88 -30.25 15.95
C LEU A 193 26.91 -29.40 16.80
N ASP A 194 26.94 -28.07 16.63
CA ASP A 194 26.13 -27.11 17.38
C ASP A 194 24.74 -26.89 16.77
N GLU A 195 24.57 -27.12 15.46
CA GLU A 195 23.34 -26.85 14.72
C GLU A 195 22.37 -28.03 14.79
N ARG A 196 21.53 -28.06 15.84
CA ARG A 196 20.47 -29.07 16.01
C ARG A 196 19.37 -28.98 14.94
N GLU A 197 19.05 -27.77 14.50
CA GLU A 197 18.06 -27.51 13.46
C GLU A 197 18.59 -26.44 12.49
N SER A 198 18.39 -26.63 11.19
CA SER A 198 18.69 -25.63 10.18
C SER A 198 17.57 -25.51 9.15
N PHE A 199 17.43 -24.32 8.59
CA PHE A 199 16.45 -24.02 7.55
C PHE A 199 17.16 -23.63 6.26
N SER A 200 16.62 -24.08 5.14
CA SER A 200 17.01 -23.56 3.84
C SER A 200 16.24 -22.27 3.54
N ASN A 201 16.88 -21.37 2.77
CA ASN A 201 16.18 -20.34 2.02
C ASN A 201 15.10 -20.95 1.13
N MET A 202 14.13 -20.13 0.74
CA MET A 202 13.08 -20.52 -0.19
C MET A 202 13.68 -20.90 -1.56
N ARG A 203 13.34 -22.10 -2.05
CA ARG A 203 13.81 -22.67 -3.31
C ARG A 203 12.64 -22.95 -4.23
N ARG A 204 12.93 -23.05 -5.53
CA ARG A 204 11.96 -23.43 -6.56
C ARG A 204 12.22 -24.85 -7.05
N LEU A 205 11.19 -25.69 -7.02
CA LEU A 205 11.20 -27.03 -7.61
C LEU A 205 11.01 -26.88 -9.12
N ALA A 206 12.06 -27.21 -9.89
CA ALA A 206 12.06 -27.04 -11.35
C ALA A 206 10.94 -27.82 -12.06
N TRP A 207 10.50 -28.95 -11.50
CA TRP A 207 9.50 -29.81 -12.13
C TRP A 207 8.05 -29.44 -11.77
N GLN A 208 7.81 -28.91 -10.56
CA GLN A 208 6.46 -28.60 -10.09
C GLN A 208 6.14 -27.10 -10.08
N ASN A 209 7.08 -26.27 -10.53
CA ASN A 209 7.01 -24.80 -10.45
C ASN A 209 6.51 -24.30 -9.08
N GLY A 210 6.90 -25.03 -8.03
CA GLY A 210 6.49 -24.80 -6.66
C GLY A 210 7.63 -24.23 -5.83
N HIS A 211 7.28 -23.43 -4.83
CA HIS A 211 8.22 -22.96 -3.84
C HIS A 211 8.19 -23.90 -2.64
N TYR A 212 9.36 -24.16 -2.09
CA TYR A 212 9.52 -24.97 -0.90
C TYR A 212 10.72 -24.46 -0.09
N PHE A 213 10.75 -24.80 1.18
CA PHE A 213 11.94 -24.66 2.01
C PHE A 213 12.25 -26.01 2.65
N THR A 214 13.48 -26.19 3.09
CA THR A 214 13.92 -27.44 3.70
C THR A 214 14.11 -27.22 5.19
N LEU A 215 13.42 -28.01 6.02
CA LEU A 215 13.72 -28.16 7.44
C LEU A 215 14.72 -29.31 7.59
N ARG A 216 15.83 -29.09 8.29
CA ARG A 216 16.83 -30.13 8.55
C ARG A 216 17.09 -30.24 10.06
N THR A 217 16.98 -31.44 10.59
CA THR A 217 17.22 -31.74 12.00
C THR A 217 18.39 -32.71 12.13
N THR A 218 19.35 -32.37 12.99
CA THR A 218 20.55 -33.14 13.24
C THR A 218 20.43 -33.89 14.56
N PHE A 219 20.69 -35.19 14.51
CA PHE A 219 20.69 -36.08 15.66
C PHE A 219 22.08 -36.61 15.91
N ASN A 220 22.69 -36.15 17.00
CA ASN A 220 24.03 -36.55 17.40
C ASN A 220 23.98 -37.88 18.17
N GLN A 221 24.72 -38.88 17.69
CA GLN A 221 24.95 -40.13 18.41
C GLN A 221 26.46 -40.29 18.71
N PRO A 222 26.85 -40.78 19.89
CA PRO A 222 28.25 -41.05 20.20
C PRO A 222 28.82 -42.13 19.26
N GLY A 223 29.99 -41.87 18.66
CA GLY A 223 30.75 -42.87 17.91
C GLY A 223 30.46 -42.96 16.40
N HIS A 224 29.51 -42.18 15.88
CA HIS A 224 29.17 -42.11 14.46
C HIS A 224 29.04 -40.65 13.99
N LEU A 225 28.93 -40.43 12.68
CA LEU A 225 28.53 -39.12 12.17
C LEU A 225 27.11 -38.81 12.65
N ALA A 226 26.75 -37.54 12.73
CA ALA A 226 25.39 -37.17 13.09
C ALA A 226 24.42 -37.62 11.99
N THR A 227 23.29 -38.19 12.39
CA THR A 227 22.20 -38.52 11.48
C THR A 227 21.42 -37.26 11.18
N VAL A 228 21.17 -36.96 9.91
CA VAL A 228 20.42 -35.76 9.51
C VAL A 228 19.13 -36.17 8.82
N VAL A 229 18.02 -35.60 9.25
CA VAL A 229 16.71 -35.77 8.62
C VAL A 229 16.28 -34.45 8.03
N ALA A 230 15.94 -34.44 6.75
CA ALA A 230 15.52 -33.25 6.03
C ALA A 230 14.16 -33.44 5.37
N PHE A 231 13.29 -32.43 5.47
CA PHE A 231 11.99 -32.40 4.82
C PHE A 231 11.88 -31.18 3.91
N ASP A 232 11.52 -31.42 2.65
CA ASP A 232 11.14 -30.37 1.72
C ASP A 232 9.65 -30.05 1.90
N LEU A 233 9.39 -28.84 2.38
CA LEU A 233 8.08 -28.34 2.75
C LEU A 233 7.60 -27.38 1.67
N PRO A 234 6.63 -27.76 0.83
CA PRO A 234 6.04 -26.84 -0.13
C PRO A 234 5.27 -25.74 0.61
N ILE A 235 5.13 -24.58 -0.02
CA ILE A 235 4.38 -23.44 0.54
C ILE A 235 3.24 -22.98 -0.37
N ASN A 236 3.09 -23.60 -1.54
CA ASN A 236 2.14 -23.18 -2.58
C ASN A 236 0.69 -23.13 -2.10
N ASP A 237 0.30 -24.03 -1.21
CA ASP A 237 -1.05 -24.13 -0.64
C ASP A 237 -1.29 -23.16 0.52
N LEU A 238 -0.22 -22.60 1.09
CA LEU A 238 -0.29 -21.61 2.17
C LEU A 238 -0.45 -20.18 1.63
N ILE A 239 -0.06 -19.94 0.38
CA ILE A 239 -0.05 -18.61 -0.22
C ILE A 239 -1.39 -18.33 -0.91
N PRO A 240 -2.08 -17.21 -0.58
CA PRO A 240 -3.31 -16.83 -1.25
C PRO A 240 -3.13 -16.60 -2.76
N PRO A 241 -4.14 -16.91 -3.60
CA PRO A 241 -4.03 -16.84 -5.06
C PRO A 241 -3.78 -15.42 -5.63
N GLY A 242 -3.88 -14.38 -4.80
CA GLY A 242 -3.61 -12.98 -5.16
C GLY A 242 -2.16 -12.52 -4.92
N MET A 243 -1.26 -13.39 -4.44
CA MET A 243 0.15 -13.04 -4.22
C MET A 243 1.09 -13.90 -5.08
N PRO A 244 2.02 -13.28 -5.83
CA PRO A 244 2.96 -14.04 -6.66
C PRO A 244 3.98 -14.78 -5.78
N LEU A 245 4.15 -16.08 -5.99
CA LEU A 245 5.06 -16.93 -5.20
C LEU A 245 6.52 -16.42 -5.21
N ASP A 246 6.97 -15.86 -6.34
CA ASP A 246 8.33 -15.32 -6.50
C ASP A 246 8.63 -14.08 -5.64
N SER A 247 7.60 -13.46 -5.05
CA SER A 247 7.76 -12.30 -4.15
C SER A 247 8.14 -12.70 -2.73
N PHE A 248 8.00 -13.97 -2.37
CA PHE A 248 8.32 -14.45 -1.03
C PHE A 248 9.77 -14.89 -0.92
N ARG A 249 10.36 -14.57 0.22
CA ARG A 249 11.70 -15.01 0.62
C ARG A 249 11.66 -15.42 2.07
N LEU A 250 12.41 -16.45 2.41
CA LEU A 250 12.65 -16.85 3.78
C LEU A 250 14.10 -16.50 4.09
N GLU A 251 14.33 -15.64 5.07
CA GLU A 251 15.66 -15.16 5.46
C GLU A 251 15.90 -15.40 6.94
N PRO A 252 17.15 -15.63 7.38
CA PRO A 252 17.47 -15.68 8.80
C PRO A 252 17.14 -14.34 9.47
N ASP A 253 16.54 -14.39 10.65
CA ASP A 253 16.22 -13.20 11.43
C ASP A 253 17.44 -12.75 12.24
N ALA A 254 18.17 -11.75 11.74
CA ALA A 254 19.35 -11.21 12.41
C ALA A 254 19.04 -10.54 13.77
N THR A 255 17.76 -10.31 14.07
CA THR A 255 17.30 -9.76 15.36
C THR A 255 17.01 -10.82 16.42
N ALA A 256 17.00 -12.11 16.08
CA ALA A 256 16.67 -13.21 17.00
C ALA A 256 17.80 -13.58 18.00
N THR A 257 19.03 -13.09 17.80
CA THR A 257 20.17 -13.32 18.73
C THR A 257 20.11 -12.52 20.05
N GLY A 258 18.97 -11.92 20.39
CA GLY A 258 18.74 -11.21 21.65
C GLY A 258 17.71 -11.95 22.50
N ASP A 259 18.13 -12.37 23.69
CA ASP A 259 17.36 -12.97 24.78
C ASP A 259 15.98 -12.29 24.98
N ASN A 260 14.93 -12.85 24.36
CA ASN A 260 13.55 -12.33 24.41
C ASN A 260 12.71 -13.12 25.42
N ASP A 261 13.19 -13.24 26.66
CA ASP A 261 12.46 -13.94 27.72
C ASP A 261 11.57 -13.01 28.57
N ASN A 262 11.43 -11.73 28.19
CA ASN A 262 10.55 -10.79 28.89
C ASN A 262 10.02 -9.67 28.00
N GLU A 263 9.15 -10.00 27.05
CA GLU A 263 8.15 -9.04 26.59
C GLU A 263 6.87 -9.79 26.24
N LYS A 264 5.78 -9.43 26.92
CA LYS A 264 4.42 -9.90 26.65
C LYS A 264 4.18 -9.97 25.15
N GLU A 265 3.78 -11.14 24.63
CA GLU A 265 2.97 -11.40 23.42
C GLU A 265 2.48 -10.13 22.70
N GLY A 266 3.42 -9.43 22.08
CA GLY A 266 3.28 -8.02 21.75
C GLY A 266 3.13 -7.86 20.27
N THR A 267 2.05 -8.41 19.71
CA THR A 267 1.64 -8.32 18.30
C THR A 267 2.71 -8.74 17.29
N ASP A 268 2.47 -9.84 16.60
CA ASP A 268 3.07 -10.24 15.31
C ASP A 268 3.89 -9.10 14.68
N SER A 269 5.22 -9.12 14.86
CA SER A 269 6.09 -7.99 14.54
C SER A 269 6.27 -7.87 13.03
N VAL A 270 5.26 -7.33 12.36
CA VAL A 270 5.33 -7.02 10.93
C VAL A 270 6.16 -5.76 10.77
N SER A 271 7.34 -5.91 10.18
CA SER A 271 8.20 -4.78 9.80
C SER A 271 7.96 -4.44 8.34
N ILE A 272 7.68 -3.15 8.07
CA ILE A 272 7.46 -2.64 6.71
C ILE A 272 8.67 -1.78 6.35
N HIS A 273 9.47 -2.26 5.41
CA HIS A 273 10.62 -1.56 4.87
C HIS A 273 10.32 -1.06 3.45
N PHE A 274 10.46 0.24 3.28
CA PHE A 274 10.31 0.90 1.99
C PHE A 274 11.68 1.07 1.35
N ASN A 275 12.08 0.11 0.50
CA ASN A 275 13.24 0.29 -0.36
C ASN A 275 12.84 1.21 -1.53
N SER A 276 13.77 1.96 -2.12
CA SER A 276 13.53 3.00 -3.15
C SER A 276 12.68 2.56 -4.34
N THR A 277 12.63 1.26 -4.65
CA THR A 277 11.86 0.69 -5.77
C THR A 277 10.93 -0.45 -5.38
N LYS A 278 10.99 -0.93 -4.14
CA LYS A 278 10.28 -2.12 -3.67
C LYS A 278 9.81 -1.95 -2.24
N ILE A 279 8.66 -2.53 -1.93
CA ILE A 279 8.08 -2.62 -0.61
C ILE A 279 8.41 -4.00 -0.07
N GLU A 280 8.97 -4.05 1.12
CA GLU A 280 9.30 -5.27 1.85
C GLU A 280 8.43 -5.30 3.10
N ILE A 281 7.57 -6.30 3.22
CA ILE A 281 6.80 -6.57 4.42
C ILE A 281 7.33 -7.87 4.99
N SER A 282 7.87 -7.83 6.19
CA SER A 282 8.47 -8.99 6.85
C SER A 282 7.79 -9.33 8.16
N SER A 283 7.71 -10.62 8.47
CA SER A 283 7.14 -11.15 9.70
C SER A 283 8.05 -12.25 10.23
N ALA A 284 8.41 -12.18 11.52
CA ALA A 284 9.24 -13.18 12.18
C ALA A 284 8.45 -14.48 12.42
N LEU A 285 9.11 -15.63 12.27
CA LEU A 285 8.54 -16.94 12.63
C LEU A 285 8.96 -17.23 14.08
N ASN A 286 8.07 -17.01 15.06
CA ASN A 286 8.40 -17.02 16.49
C ASN A 286 9.14 -18.26 17.02
N SER A 287 9.03 -19.43 16.38
CA SER A 287 9.74 -20.65 16.83
C SER A 287 10.93 -21.05 15.95
N THR A 288 11.34 -20.18 15.03
CA THR A 288 12.52 -20.38 14.18
C THR A 288 13.33 -19.09 14.08
N ASP A 289 14.64 -19.18 13.87
CA ASP A 289 15.48 -18.00 13.63
C ASP A 289 15.30 -17.43 12.20
N MET A 290 14.09 -17.50 11.65
CA MET A 290 13.76 -17.11 10.29
C MET A 290 12.65 -16.06 10.27
N ARG A 291 12.64 -15.22 9.23
CA ARG A 291 11.58 -14.28 8.91
C ARG A 291 11.08 -14.51 7.48
N LEU A 292 9.77 -14.41 7.30
CA LEU A 292 9.14 -14.38 5.99
C LEU A 292 9.17 -12.95 5.47
N VAL A 293 9.75 -12.74 4.29
CA VAL A 293 9.84 -11.44 3.62
C VAL A 293 9.02 -11.50 2.34
N TRP A 294 8.07 -10.59 2.20
CA TRP A 294 7.29 -10.39 0.98
C TRP A 294 7.75 -9.10 0.29
N GLN A 295 8.29 -9.23 -0.92
CA GLN A 295 8.89 -8.13 -1.66
C GLN A 295 8.13 -7.85 -2.97
N VAL A 296 7.56 -6.64 -3.10
CA VAL A 296 6.78 -6.26 -4.28
C VAL A 296 7.12 -4.84 -4.79
N PRO A 297 7.16 -4.59 -6.12
CA PRO A 297 7.38 -3.25 -6.66
C PRO A 297 6.26 -2.26 -6.27
N TYR A 298 6.60 -0.99 -6.07
CA TYR A 298 5.57 0.05 -5.79
C TYR A 298 4.46 0.15 -6.84
N GLY A 299 4.76 -0.24 -8.08
CA GLY A 299 3.77 -0.23 -9.17
C GLY A 299 2.53 -1.07 -8.85
N THR A 300 2.66 -2.17 -8.11
CA THR A 300 1.50 -2.99 -7.72
C THR A 300 0.66 -2.28 -6.67
N LEU A 301 1.29 -1.64 -5.66
CA LEU A 301 0.59 -0.84 -4.67
C LEU A 301 -0.19 0.27 -5.37
N LEU A 302 0.44 1.00 -6.28
CA LEU A 302 -0.23 2.08 -7.00
C LEU A 302 -1.39 1.56 -7.85
N LEU A 303 -1.22 0.42 -8.54
CA LEU A 303 -2.26 -0.14 -9.40
C LEU A 303 -3.44 -0.69 -8.58
N ASP A 304 -3.17 -1.47 -7.53
CA ASP A 304 -4.20 -2.03 -6.65
C ASP A 304 -4.95 -0.92 -5.89
N THR A 305 -4.22 0.06 -5.36
CA THR A 305 -4.84 1.21 -4.68
C THR A 305 -5.63 2.06 -5.65
N LEU A 306 -5.11 2.34 -6.85
CA LEU A 306 -5.82 3.08 -7.90
C LEU A 306 -7.08 2.35 -8.32
N GLN A 307 -7.03 1.03 -8.52
CA GLN A 307 -8.21 0.23 -8.88
C GLN A 307 -9.27 0.30 -7.78
N ASN A 308 -8.87 0.24 -6.50
CA ASN A 308 -9.80 0.29 -5.37
C ASN A 308 -10.43 1.69 -5.20
N ILE A 309 -9.68 2.77 -5.46
CA ILE A 309 -10.19 4.15 -5.36
C ILE A 309 -10.68 4.73 -6.69
N LEU A 310 -10.64 3.99 -7.79
CA LEU A 310 -10.88 4.54 -9.13
C LEU A 310 -12.22 5.26 -9.22
N LEU A 311 -13.28 4.62 -8.72
CA LEU A 311 -14.63 5.14 -8.76
C LEU A 311 -14.81 6.38 -7.87
N PRO A 312 -14.47 6.36 -6.56
CA PRO A 312 -14.58 7.56 -5.74
C PRO A 312 -13.62 8.68 -6.19
N LEU A 313 -12.46 8.34 -6.77
CA LEU A 313 -11.53 9.29 -7.36
C LEU A 313 -12.13 9.98 -8.60
N LEU A 314 -12.74 9.22 -9.51
CA LEU A 314 -13.39 9.77 -10.71
C LEU A 314 -14.54 10.71 -10.32
N LEU A 315 -15.33 10.33 -9.31
CA LEU A 315 -16.39 11.16 -8.77
C LEU A 315 -15.83 12.45 -8.17
N ASN A 316 -14.75 12.38 -7.38
CA ASN A 316 -14.11 13.55 -6.77
C ASN A 316 -13.52 14.50 -7.85
N ILE A 317 -12.88 13.94 -8.88
CA ILE A 317 -12.37 14.71 -10.03
C ILE A 317 -13.53 15.38 -10.80
N GLY A 318 -14.63 14.66 -11.01
CA GLY A 318 -15.84 15.22 -11.64
C GLY A 318 -16.43 16.38 -10.84
N LEU A 319 -16.51 16.24 -9.51
CA LEU A 319 -16.98 17.30 -8.62
C LEU A 319 -16.01 18.50 -8.59
N LEU A 320 -14.70 18.24 -8.63
CA LEU A 320 -13.67 19.27 -8.72
C LEU A 320 -13.77 20.05 -10.04
N ALA A 321 -13.97 19.36 -11.16
CA ALA A 321 -14.17 20.00 -12.46
C ALA A 321 -15.43 20.88 -12.46
N LEU A 322 -16.53 20.42 -11.85
CA LEU A 322 -17.76 21.20 -11.70
C LEU A 322 -17.56 22.40 -10.77
N ALA A 323 -16.79 22.26 -9.69
CA ALA A 323 -16.43 23.36 -8.79
C ALA A 323 -15.55 24.41 -9.48
N LEU A 324 -14.57 23.99 -10.29
CA LEU A 324 -13.72 24.87 -11.10
C LEU A 324 -14.54 25.59 -12.19
N PHE A 325 -15.46 24.88 -12.84
CA PHE A 325 -16.38 25.47 -13.81
C PHE A 325 -17.30 26.50 -13.16
N GLY A 326 -17.84 26.22 -11.97
CA GLY A 326 -18.61 27.18 -11.18
C GLY A 326 -17.77 28.40 -10.80
N TYR A 327 -16.57 28.18 -10.26
CA TYR A 327 -15.64 29.25 -9.88
C TYR A 327 -15.31 30.18 -11.05
N THR A 328 -14.94 29.60 -12.21
CA THR A 328 -14.64 30.38 -13.41
C THR A 328 -15.86 31.14 -13.89
N THR A 329 -17.01 30.48 -14.04
CA THR A 329 -18.26 31.12 -14.50
C THR A 329 -18.63 32.34 -13.63
N PHE A 330 -18.71 32.19 -12.30
CA PHE A 330 -19.08 33.30 -11.41
C PHE A 330 -18.04 34.43 -11.34
N ARG A 331 -16.75 34.11 -11.51
CA ARG A 331 -15.69 35.12 -11.59
C ARG A 331 -15.82 35.96 -12.87
N HIS A 332 -16.13 35.35 -14.01
CA HIS A 332 -16.33 36.08 -15.27
C HIS A 332 -17.61 36.93 -15.24
N PHE A 333 -18.71 36.45 -14.64
CA PHE A 333 -19.93 37.25 -14.45
C PHE A 333 -19.74 38.44 -13.50
N SER A 334 -18.96 38.28 -12.42
CA SER A 334 -18.64 39.38 -11.48
C SER A 334 -17.68 40.41 -12.08
N SER A 335 -16.74 39.98 -12.93
CA SER A 335 -15.85 40.87 -13.67
C SER A 335 -16.60 41.67 -14.73
N ARG A 336 -17.60 41.08 -15.39
CA ARG A 336 -18.43 41.77 -16.38
C ARG A 336 -19.44 42.75 -15.77
N SER A 337 -19.72 42.67 -14.47
CA SER A 337 -20.56 43.66 -13.77
C SER A 337 -19.77 44.87 -13.26
N THR A 338 -18.43 44.84 -13.32
CA THR A 338 -17.58 45.99 -13.01
C THR A 338 -17.16 46.79 -14.25
N GLU A 339 -17.38 46.26 -15.45
CA GLU A 339 -17.18 46.96 -16.72
C GLU A 339 -18.50 46.96 -17.52
N SER A 340 -19.17 48.12 -17.57
CA SER A 340 -20.29 48.44 -18.47
C SER A 340 -21.66 47.78 -18.24
N LEU A 341 -22.27 48.01 -17.08
CA LEU A 341 -23.73 48.24 -17.05
C LEU A 341 -24.01 49.49 -16.20
N PRO A 342 -24.52 50.60 -16.79
CA PRO A 342 -24.96 51.72 -15.99
C PRO A 342 -26.12 51.21 -15.14
N SER A 343 -26.00 51.42 -13.83
CA SER A 343 -27.03 51.23 -12.84
C SER A 343 -28.32 51.96 -13.25
N THR A 344 -29.21 51.28 -13.99
CA THR A 344 -30.48 51.86 -14.48
C THR A 344 -31.36 52.33 -13.31
N ALA A 345 -31.28 51.65 -12.16
CA ALA A 345 -32.00 52.03 -10.95
C ALA A 345 -31.45 53.34 -10.33
N VAL A 346 -30.14 53.47 -10.16
CA VAL A 346 -29.52 54.69 -9.59
C VAL A 346 -29.62 55.86 -10.56
N ASN A 347 -29.56 55.63 -11.88
CA ASN A 347 -29.75 56.68 -12.89
C ASN A 347 -31.21 57.18 -12.95
N ASN A 348 -32.19 56.31 -12.74
CA ASN A 348 -33.59 56.74 -12.66
C ASN A 348 -33.83 57.58 -11.41
N GLU A 349 -33.28 57.19 -10.26
CA GLU A 349 -33.38 58.02 -9.04
C GLU A 349 -32.66 59.36 -9.20
N LEU A 350 -31.48 59.40 -9.82
CA LEU A 350 -30.78 60.66 -10.09
C LEU A 350 -31.53 61.56 -11.08
N ARG A 351 -32.22 60.98 -12.07
CA ARG A 351 -33.08 61.72 -13.01
C ARG A 351 -34.33 62.26 -12.32
N ILE A 352 -34.95 61.48 -11.45
CA ILE A 352 -36.13 61.90 -10.68
C ILE A 352 -35.74 63.02 -9.69
N LEU A 353 -34.62 62.90 -8.98
CA LEU A 353 -34.13 63.97 -8.10
C LEU A 353 -33.78 65.25 -8.89
N ARG A 354 -33.17 65.14 -10.08
CA ARG A 354 -32.92 66.30 -10.93
C ARG A 354 -34.21 66.95 -11.43
N ALA A 355 -35.18 66.15 -11.87
CA ALA A 355 -36.47 66.67 -12.33
C ALA A 355 -37.24 67.39 -11.22
N ILE A 356 -37.25 66.84 -10.01
CA ILE A 356 -37.87 67.49 -8.84
C ILE A 356 -37.11 68.77 -8.46
N ASN A 357 -35.78 68.75 -8.48
CA ASN A 357 -34.99 69.94 -8.16
C ASN A 357 -35.23 71.06 -9.18
N GLU A 358 -35.32 70.73 -10.47
CA GLU A 358 -35.65 71.69 -11.54
C GLU A 358 -37.08 72.26 -11.38
N GLU A 359 -38.05 71.42 -10.98
CA GLU A 359 -39.42 71.86 -10.70
C GLU A 359 -39.47 72.82 -9.50
N ILE A 360 -38.77 72.50 -8.40
CA ILE A 360 -38.67 73.36 -7.21
C ILE A 360 -37.99 74.69 -7.54
N VAL A 361 -36.89 74.65 -8.33
CA VAL A 361 -36.19 75.86 -8.77
C VAL A 361 -37.08 76.74 -9.65
N SER A 362 -37.94 76.17 -10.48
CA SER A 362 -38.85 76.92 -11.35
C SER A 362 -40.00 77.62 -10.60
N LEU A 363 -40.40 77.10 -9.43
CA LEU A 363 -41.49 77.60 -8.60
C LEU A 363 -41.06 78.68 -7.59
N LEU A 364 -39.76 78.97 -7.50
CA LEU A 364 -39.23 80.02 -6.62
C LEU A 364 -39.63 81.42 -7.13
N PRO A 365 -40.21 82.29 -6.28
CA PRO A 365 -40.61 83.66 -6.65
C PRO A 365 -39.43 84.65 -6.77
N LEU A 366 -38.19 84.14 -6.71
CA LEU A 366 -36.93 84.89 -6.77
C LEU A 366 -36.03 84.27 -7.86
N GLY A 367 -35.31 85.10 -8.60
CA GLY A 367 -34.36 84.63 -9.61
C GLY A 367 -33.14 83.98 -8.96
N LEU A 368 -32.99 82.66 -9.09
CA LEU A 368 -31.83 81.90 -8.63
C LEU A 368 -30.89 81.64 -9.81
N LEU A 369 -29.62 82.05 -9.67
CA LEU A 369 -28.55 81.72 -10.59
C LEU A 369 -27.37 81.18 -9.78
N VAL A 370 -27.02 79.90 -10.00
CA VAL A 370 -25.80 79.31 -9.45
C VAL A 370 -24.81 79.17 -10.59
N HIS A 371 -23.81 80.05 -10.60
CA HIS A 371 -22.72 80.05 -11.57
C HIS A 371 -21.47 79.43 -10.92
N ASP A 372 -20.90 78.44 -11.58
CA ASP A 372 -19.62 77.87 -11.19
C ASP A 372 -18.50 78.69 -11.84
N GLN A 373 -17.76 79.41 -11.01
CA GLN A 373 -16.73 80.36 -11.44
C GLN A 373 -15.50 79.66 -12.04
N GLU A 374 -15.24 78.39 -11.68
CA GLU A 374 -14.06 77.66 -12.16
C GLU A 374 -14.28 77.04 -13.55
N SER A 375 -15.51 76.62 -13.84
CA SER A 375 -15.89 75.99 -15.12
C SER A 375 -16.58 76.95 -16.11
N ASN A 376 -16.83 78.20 -15.70
CA ASN A 376 -17.58 79.21 -16.44
C ASN A 376 -18.91 78.68 -17.02
N ARG A 377 -19.64 77.90 -16.22
CA ARG A 377 -20.92 77.30 -16.60
C ARG A 377 -21.99 77.57 -15.54
N THR A 378 -23.21 77.81 -16.01
CA THR A 378 -24.40 77.91 -15.16
C THR A 378 -24.83 76.51 -14.74
N VAL A 379 -24.80 76.22 -13.44
CA VAL A 379 -25.13 74.90 -12.90
C VAL A 379 -26.63 74.76 -12.67
N ILE A 380 -27.29 75.84 -12.23
CA ILE A 380 -28.74 75.90 -12.00
C ILE A 380 -29.23 77.34 -12.28
N SER A 381 -30.28 77.50 -13.09
CA SER A 381 -30.96 78.78 -13.31
C SER A 381 -32.49 78.63 -13.34
N ASN A 382 -33.19 79.67 -12.91
CA ASN A 382 -34.65 79.79 -13.04
C ASN A 382 -34.99 80.78 -14.19
N LYS A 383 -36.17 80.68 -14.81
CA LYS A 383 -36.65 81.55 -15.91
C LYS A 383 -36.52 83.05 -15.60
N ILE A 384 -36.70 83.45 -14.34
CA ILE A 384 -36.52 84.84 -13.89
C ILE A 384 -35.04 85.26 -13.94
N ALA A 385 -34.13 84.36 -13.60
CA ALA A 385 -32.68 84.60 -13.67
C ALA A 385 -32.15 84.55 -15.12
N ASP A 386 -32.73 83.71 -15.98
CA ASP A 386 -32.36 83.65 -17.40
C ASP A 386 -32.69 84.95 -18.15
N HIS A 387 -33.78 85.63 -17.77
CA HIS A 387 -34.09 86.97 -18.28
C HIS A 387 -33.12 88.06 -17.80
N LEU A 388 -32.38 87.83 -16.71
CA LEU A 388 -31.41 88.75 -16.13
C LEU A 388 -29.97 88.46 -16.59
N LEU A 389 -29.70 87.28 -17.16
CA LEU A 389 -28.40 86.88 -17.72
C LEU A 389 -27.78 87.89 -18.70
N PRO A 390 -28.51 88.50 -19.66
CA PRO A 390 -27.90 89.48 -20.58
C PRO A 390 -27.53 90.79 -19.89
N HIS A 391 -28.08 91.07 -18.72
CA HIS A 391 -27.88 92.31 -17.96
C HIS A 391 -26.84 92.15 -16.83
N LEU A 392 -26.42 90.92 -16.54
CA LEU A 392 -25.42 90.60 -15.52
C LEU A 392 -24.04 90.47 -16.16
N ASN A 393 -23.22 91.52 -16.04
CA ASN A 393 -21.83 91.51 -16.50
C ASN A 393 -20.95 90.73 -15.49
N LEU A 394 -21.05 89.40 -15.49
CA LEU A 394 -20.33 88.49 -14.57
C LEU A 394 -18.79 88.56 -14.70
N GLN A 395 -18.27 89.22 -15.74
CA GLN A 395 -16.84 89.37 -16.01
C GLN A 395 -16.19 90.52 -15.20
N LYS A 396 -16.99 91.45 -14.66
CA LYS A 396 -16.46 92.64 -13.94
C LYS A 396 -16.05 92.38 -12.49
N HIS A 397 -16.45 91.25 -11.90
CA HIS A 397 -16.03 90.86 -10.54
C HIS A 397 -14.67 90.16 -10.48
N HIS A 398 -14.02 89.91 -11.62
CA HIS A 398 -12.67 89.36 -11.67
C HIS A 398 -11.58 90.33 -11.15
N HIS A 399 -11.92 91.59 -10.85
CA HIS A 399 -10.95 92.65 -10.53
C HIS A 399 -11.11 93.31 -9.14
N HIS A 400 -11.94 92.78 -8.24
CA HIS A 400 -12.08 93.30 -6.87
C HIS A 400 -12.20 92.16 -5.85
N GLY A 401 -11.10 91.43 -5.71
CA GLY A 401 -10.96 90.33 -4.74
C GLY A 401 -9.51 89.91 -4.59
N GLY A 402 -8.62 90.86 -4.30
CA GLY A 402 -7.19 90.61 -4.11
C GLY A 402 -6.53 91.78 -3.40
N THR A 403 -6.73 91.90 -2.09
CA THR A 403 -5.99 92.87 -1.27
C THR A 403 -4.64 92.29 -0.84
N ALA A 404 -3.59 92.89 -1.39
CA ALA A 404 -2.32 93.24 -0.76
C ALA A 404 -1.68 92.23 0.21
N SER A 405 -0.69 91.49 -0.29
CA SER A 405 0.52 91.16 0.45
C SER A 405 1.65 90.94 -0.56
N GLY A 406 2.72 91.71 -0.47
CA GLY A 406 3.78 91.75 -1.47
C GLY A 406 4.86 92.76 -1.12
N ASP A 407 5.58 92.43 -0.05
CA ASP A 407 6.88 92.95 0.35
C ASP A 407 7.90 92.89 -0.82
N TYR A 408 8.69 93.95 -1.00
CA TYR A 408 9.99 93.83 -1.70
C TYR A 408 11.01 94.82 -1.13
N SER A 409 12.12 94.25 -0.69
CA SER A 409 13.30 94.88 -0.10
C SER A 409 14.21 95.61 -1.09
N GLY A 410 15.06 96.46 -0.51
CA GLY A 410 16.34 96.94 -1.03
C GLY A 410 16.33 98.46 -1.26
N ASP A 411 17.27 99.28 -0.82
CA ASP A 411 18.51 99.16 -0.06
C ASP A 411 18.89 100.62 0.33
N ASP A 412 19.90 100.76 1.19
CA ASP A 412 20.73 101.96 1.43
C ASP A 412 20.34 102.99 2.53
N GLN A 413 21.28 103.04 3.50
CA GLN A 413 21.59 104.01 4.58
C GLN A 413 20.88 103.92 5.93
#